data_AF-A0A0C2BG17-F1
#
_entry.id   AF-A0A0C2BG17-F1
#
_cell.length_a   1.000
_cell.length_b   1.000
_cell.length_c   1.000
_cell.angle_alpha   90.00
_cell.angle_beta   90.00
_cell.angle_gamma   90.00
#
_symmetry.space_group_name_H-M   'P 1'
#
loop_
_entity.id
_entity.type
_entity.pdbx_description
1 polymer ?
#
loop_
_entity_poly.entity_id
_entity_poly.type
_entity_poly.pdbx_seq_one_letter_code
_entity_poly.pdbx_strand_id
1 'polypeptide(L)'
;MGERAYDLARLVRDRVEDLVAASSGASAARRRINKLADSLDLDRERLRGWTLFRAVESGTRALRAGRHQSAELLLEFAGWL
;
A
#
# COMPACT_ATOMS: atom_id res chain seq x y z
N MET A 1 -5.61 -22.05 -1.67
CA MET A 1 -4.24 -21.51 -1.51
C MET A 1 -4.30 -20.03 -1.80
N GLY A 2 -3.83 -19.18 -0.88
CA GLY A 2 -3.90 -17.72 -1.01
C GLY A 2 -2.93 -17.18 -2.07
N GLU A 3 -3.25 -16.02 -2.63
CA GLU A 3 -2.41 -15.38 -3.63
C GLU A 3 -1.23 -14.65 -2.98
N ARG A 4 0.02 -15.03 -3.28
CA ARG A 4 1.22 -14.47 -2.60
C ARG A 4 1.33 -12.94 -2.69
N ALA A 5 0.98 -12.36 -3.83
CA ALA A 5 0.97 -10.91 -4.01
C ALA A 5 -0.03 -10.21 -3.06
N TYR A 6 -1.15 -10.87 -2.73
CA TYR A 6 -2.13 -10.39 -1.76
C TYR A 6 -1.56 -10.33 -0.33
N ASP A 7 -0.77 -11.33 0.06
CA ASP A 7 -0.17 -11.38 1.40
C ASP A 7 0.90 -10.29 1.57
N LEU A 8 1.68 -10.05 0.53
CA LEU A 8 2.79 -9.09 0.51
C LEU A 8 2.36 -7.62 0.40
N ALA A 9 1.15 -7.37 -0.10
CA ALA A 9 0.55 -6.02 -0.14
C ALA A 9 0.48 -5.33 1.23
N ARG A 10 0.53 -6.09 2.34
CA ARG A 10 0.66 -5.50 3.69
C ARG A 10 2.04 -4.91 3.95
N LEU A 11 3.12 -5.56 3.50
CA LEU A 11 4.50 -5.12 3.73
C LEU A 11 4.81 -3.82 3.00
N VAL A 12 4.22 -3.63 1.82
CA VAL A 12 4.41 -2.38 1.04
C VAL A 12 3.90 -1.16 1.80
N ARG A 13 2.80 -1.32 2.57
CA ARG A 13 2.16 -0.27 3.36
C ARG A 13 2.76 -0.10 4.76
N ASP A 14 3.80 -0.87 5.08
CA ASP A 14 4.41 -0.74 6.40
C ASP A 14 4.96 0.67 6.60
N ARG A 15 4.68 1.24 7.78
CA ARG A 15 4.98 2.64 8.12
C ARG A 15 4.37 3.65 7.15
N VAL A 16 3.10 3.47 6.74
CA VAL A 16 2.39 4.39 5.82
C VAL A 16 2.42 5.84 6.29
N GLU A 17 2.37 6.09 7.59
CA GLU A 17 2.42 7.44 8.18
C GLU A 17 3.75 8.13 7.86
N ASP A 18 4.87 7.41 7.99
CA ASP A 18 6.20 7.93 7.65
C ASP A 18 6.33 8.18 6.14
N LEU A 19 5.74 7.30 5.32
CA LEU A 19 5.75 7.47 3.87
C LEU A 19 5.00 8.75 3.48
N VAL A 20 3.80 8.97 4.04
CA VAL A 20 2.97 10.17 3.82
C VAL A 20 3.65 11.45 4.33
N ALA A 21 4.32 11.39 5.48
CA ALA A 21 5.05 12.53 6.02
C ALA A 21 6.29 12.93 5.19
N ALA A 22 6.86 12.00 4.40
CA ALA A 22 8.05 12.25 3.63
C ALA A 22 7.74 12.89 2.26
N SER A 23 8.46 13.96 1.90
CA SER A 23 8.37 14.60 0.58
C SER A 23 8.67 13.67 -0.61
N SER A 24 9.36 12.55 -0.36
CA SER A 24 9.68 11.52 -1.35
C SER A 24 8.78 10.27 -1.28
N GLY A 25 7.73 10.30 -0.46
CA GLY A 25 6.85 9.18 -0.11
C GLY A 25 6.32 8.38 -1.28
N ALA A 26 5.71 9.06 -2.26
CA ALA A 26 5.17 8.43 -3.47
C ALA A 26 6.25 7.67 -4.27
N SER A 27 7.43 8.28 -4.43
CA SER A 27 8.55 7.63 -5.12
C SER A 27 9.10 6.44 -4.33
N ALA A 28 9.12 6.53 -3.00
CA ALA A 28 9.57 5.45 -2.12
C ALA A 28 8.60 4.27 -2.15
N ALA A 29 7.29 4.51 -2.15
CA ALA A 29 6.25 3.48 -2.26
C ALA A 29 6.39 2.68 -3.57
N ARG A 30 6.52 3.37 -4.71
CA ARG A 30 6.72 2.73 -6.03
C ARG A 30 8.01 1.91 -6.07
N ARG A 31 9.11 2.43 -5.52
CA ARG A 31 10.38 1.69 -5.40
C ARG A 31 10.25 0.44 -4.53
N ARG A 32 9.49 0.50 -3.43
CA ARG A 32 9.24 -0.67 -2.57
C ARG A 32 8.48 -1.77 -3.31
N ILE A 33 7.44 -1.41 -4.07
CA ILE A 33 6.70 -2.38 -4.90
C ILE A 33 7.63 -3.08 -5.87
N ASN A 34 8.40 -2.31 -6.65
CA ASN A 34 9.31 -2.87 -7.64
C ASN A 34 10.35 -3.79 -6.99
N LYS A 35 11.02 -3.33 -5.92
CA LYS A 35 12.02 -4.15 -5.21
C LYS A 35 11.43 -5.43 -4.63
N LEU A 36 10.24 -5.37 -4.04
CA LEU A 36 9.61 -6.54 -3.42
C LEU A 36 9.15 -7.54 -4.48
N ALA A 37 8.58 -7.07 -5.58
CA ALA A 37 8.22 -7.90 -6.71
C ALA A 37 9.46 -8.59 -7.32
N ASP A 38 10.53 -7.83 -7.55
CA ASP A 38 11.78 -8.36 -8.11
C ASP A 38 12.44 -9.38 -7.18
N SER A 39 12.47 -9.11 -5.87
CA SER A 39 13.11 -9.99 -4.89
C SER A 39 12.38 -11.32 -4.70
N LEU A 40 11.10 -11.38 -5.06
CA LEU A 40 10.22 -12.54 -4.85
C LEU A 40 9.69 -13.13 -6.15
N ASP A 41 10.21 -12.68 -7.30
CA ASP A 41 9.80 -13.08 -8.65
C ASP A 41 8.28 -13.00 -8.86
N LEU A 42 7.70 -11.84 -8.51
CA LEU A 42 6.28 -11.58 -8.63
C LEU A 42 5.99 -10.61 -9.77
N ASP A 43 4.81 -10.77 -10.35
CA ASP A 43 4.26 -9.77 -11.25
C ASP A 43 4.07 -8.42 -10.53
N ARG A 44 4.75 -7.39 -11.03
CA ARG A 44 4.78 -6.05 -10.44
C ARG A 44 3.41 -5.38 -10.46
N GLU A 45 2.68 -5.50 -11.57
CA GLU A 45 1.36 -4.88 -11.72
C GLU A 45 0.33 -5.53 -10.79
N ARG A 46 0.44 -6.84 -10.62
CA ARG A 46 -0.41 -7.62 -9.71
C ARG A 46 -0.13 -7.28 -8.25
N LEU A 47 1.14 -7.17 -7.84
CA LEU A 47 1.49 -6.70 -6.50
C LEU A 47 1.02 -5.26 -6.25
N ARG A 48 1.17 -4.37 -7.24
CA ARG A 48 0.65 -3.00 -7.19
C ARG A 48 -0.86 -2.98 -7.03
N GLY A 49 -1.58 -3.77 -7.83
CA GLY A 49 -3.03 -3.90 -7.79
C GLY A 49 -3.53 -4.36 -6.42
N TRP A 50 -2.90 -5.38 -5.84
CA TRP A 50 -3.24 -5.79 -4.48
C TRP A 50 -2.89 -4.76 -3.43
N THR A 51 -1.79 -4.05 -3.57
CA THR A 51 -1.44 -2.96 -2.64
C THR A 51 -2.47 -1.85 -2.68
N LEU A 52 -2.91 -1.44 -3.87
CA LEU A 52 -3.97 -0.46 -4.06
C LEU A 52 -5.29 -0.94 -3.42
N PHE A 53 -5.73 -2.15 -3.77
CA PHE A 53 -6.95 -2.75 -3.22
C PHE A 53 -6.91 -2.74 -1.69
N ARG A 54 -5.81 -3.19 -1.08
CA ARG A 54 -5.67 -3.28 0.38
C ARG A 54 -5.62 -1.90 1.04
N ALA A 55 -5.00 -0.91 0.40
CA ALA A 55 -4.97 0.46 0.89
C ALA A 55 -6.39 1.05 0.93
N VAL A 56 -7.15 0.95 -0.16
CA VAL A 56 -8.54 1.43 -0.24
C VAL A 56 -9.46 0.66 0.72
N GLU A 57 -9.35 -0.66 0.77
CA GLU A 57 -10.17 -1.50 1.66
C GLU A 57 -9.92 -1.18 3.14
N SER A 58 -8.66 -0.97 3.52
CA SER A 58 -8.32 -0.57 4.89
C SER A 58 -8.74 0.87 5.19
N GLY A 59 -8.57 1.80 4.23
CA GLY A 59 -8.96 3.21 4.36
C GLY A 59 -10.47 3.38 4.54
N THR A 60 -11.26 2.70 3.71
CA THR A 60 -12.73 2.69 3.83
C THR A 60 -13.21 2.04 5.13
N ARG A 61 -12.57 0.95 5.60
CA ARG A 61 -12.87 0.38 6.91
C ARG A 61 -12.53 1.34 8.05
N ALA A 62 -11.41 2.06 7.96
CA ALA A 62 -11.03 3.07 8.96
C ALA A 62 -12.03 4.23 9.00
N LEU A 63 -12.46 4.71 7.84
CA LEU A 63 -13.48 5.75 7.71
C LEU A 63 -14.80 5.32 8.34
N ARG A 64 -15.28 4.10 8.02
CA ARG A 64 -16.51 3.52 8.61
C ARG A 64 -16.43 3.39 10.14
N ALA A 65 -15.22 3.22 10.68
CA ALA A 65 -14.98 3.13 12.12
C ALA A 65 -14.69 4.48 12.78
N GLY A 66 -14.85 5.62 12.09
CA GLY A 66 -14.60 6.96 12.62
C GLY A 66 -13.12 7.31 12.79
N ARG A 67 -12.19 6.49 12.28
CA ARG A 67 -10.75 6.75 12.34
C ARG A 67 -10.30 7.57 11.13
N HIS A 68 -10.70 8.83 11.11
CA HIS A 68 -10.50 9.75 9.97
C HIS A 68 -9.03 9.89 9.57
N GLN A 69 -8.13 10.15 10.53
CA GLN A 69 -6.70 10.29 10.26
C GLN A 69 -6.09 9.05 9.60
N SER A 70 -6.38 7.85 10.11
CA SER A 70 -5.91 6.61 9.50
C SER A 70 -6.49 6.39 8.10
N ALA A 71 -7.75 6.80 7.87
CA ALA A 71 -8.38 6.71 6.56
C ALA A 71 -7.70 7.63 5.54
N GLU A 72 -7.44 8.88 5.91
CA GLU A 72 -6.75 9.86 5.06
C GLU A 72 -5.38 9.36 4.63
N LEU A 73 -4.53 8.92 5.57
CA LEU A 73 -3.19 8.43 5.25
C LEU A 73 -3.22 7.22 4.30
N LEU A 74 -4.17 6.29 4.50
CA LEU A 74 -4.31 5.11 3.65
C LEU A 74 -4.82 5.45 2.25
N LEU A 75 -5.75 6.41 2.13
CA LEU A 75 -6.32 6.83 0.86
C LEU A 75 -5.39 7.75 0.07
N GLU A 76 -4.61 8.59 0.75
CA GLU A 76 -3.54 9.37 0.13
C GLU A 76 -2.47 8.45 -0.46
N PHE A 77 -1.99 7.48 0.34
CA PHE A 77 -1.05 6.46 -0.14
C PHE A 77 -1.63 5.70 -1.35
N ALA A 78 -2.92 5.35 -1.34
CA ALA A 78 -3.60 4.71 -2.46
C ALA A 78 -3.59 5.58 -3.73
N GLY A 79 -3.65 6.91 -3.60
CA GLY A 79 -3.58 7.85 -4.72
C GLY A 79 -2.21 7.92 -5.39
N TRP A 80 -1.14 7.49 -4.71
CA TRP A 80 0.21 7.40 -5.30
C TRP A 80 0.43 6.11 -6.09
N LEU A 81 -0.31 5.09 -5.65
CA LEU A 81 -0.80 3.92 -6.38
C LEU A 81 -0.53 3.99 -7.86
#